data_AF-A0A7W6GJZ7-F1
#
_entry.id   AF-A0A7W6GJZ7-F1
#
_cell.length_a   1.000
_cell.length_b   1.000
_cell.length_c   1.000
_cell.angle_alpha   90.00
_cell.angle_beta   90.00
_cell.angle_gamma   90.00
#
_symmetry.space_group_name_H-M   'P 1'
#
loop_
_entity.id
_entity.type
_entity.pdbx_description
1 polymer ?
#
loop_
_entity_poly.entity_id
_entity_poly.type
_entity_poly.pdbx_seq_one_letter_code
_entity_poly.pdbx_strand_id
1 'polypeptide(L)'
;MGQISSNISINLNGASSVAAGSDTYSWSADRHLLMVDIWVPWGATARTATFTLSGSDWGVAVLRAAGNTKAVINDSTSGSGRHIEHISLSSAGDNTVKLNNTIVDVITGGNGNDKITVGSTHVGAMLLGGGNDSVTTGNGFVETINVGHGNNSVTVGKGGSGVVFAGKGRDTITVAGDVDSILAGHGNDTVKTGKGWVGTIDADRGNDTVTLGSGGAGYVSLGRDADTIRLSRLDDPTMTVVIDGGSRVSSSAFKDSDTIDFSALSAKLSVSLSGPHTVTSSQGNFLIRNFENAVGGRGNDTLAGDSGNNILKGGAGNDRIEGGLGADKLYGGSGADTFFFRSVKDSTVAAFGRDTIHDFSKSQKDKIDISAIDANTKASGNQAFDFIGTKTFTKTAGELRNKKKNGDIYVYGDVNGDGKADFSIVLDLSLTMSKSDFIL
;
A
#
# COMPACT_ATOMS: atom_id res chain seq x y z
N MET A 1 -21.08 -12.77 38.29
CA MET A 1 -21.34 -11.67 37.33
C MET A 1 -22.68 -11.09 37.70
N GLY A 2 -22.77 -9.77 37.86
CA GLY A 2 -24.02 -9.08 38.10
C GLY A 2 -24.87 -9.16 36.84
N GLN A 3 -25.93 -9.99 36.87
CA GLN A 3 -26.84 -10.08 35.74
C GLN A 3 -27.64 -8.78 35.63
N ILE A 4 -27.68 -8.18 34.44
CA ILE A 4 -28.49 -6.98 34.19
C ILE A 4 -29.70 -7.32 33.32
N SER A 5 -30.87 -6.81 33.70
CA SER A 5 -32.14 -7.02 32.99
C SER A 5 -32.62 -5.78 32.21
N SER A 6 -31.97 -4.64 32.43
CA SER A 6 -32.20 -3.35 31.79
C SER A 6 -30.87 -2.65 31.49
N ASN A 7 -30.90 -1.55 30.74
CA ASN A 7 -29.71 -0.74 30.53
C ASN A 7 -29.30 -0.09 31.84
N ILE A 8 -27.99 -0.03 32.11
CA ILE A 8 -27.45 0.55 33.34
C ILE A 8 -26.38 1.60 33.06
N SER A 9 -26.13 2.46 34.04
CA SER A 9 -25.05 3.44 34.03
C SER A 9 -24.29 3.38 35.36
N ILE A 10 -22.98 3.28 35.27
CA ILE A 10 -22.04 3.11 36.37
C ILE A 10 -21.02 4.24 36.32
N ASN A 11 -20.75 4.88 37.45
CA ASN A 11 -19.66 5.84 37.58
C ASN A 11 -18.55 5.26 38.47
N LEU A 12 -17.38 4.99 37.87
CA LEU A 12 -16.18 4.57 38.59
C LEU A 12 -15.38 5.83 38.94
N ASN A 13 -15.54 6.30 40.18
CA ASN A 13 -14.95 7.55 40.68
C ASN A 13 -13.86 7.34 41.75
N GLY A 14 -13.61 6.09 42.16
CA GLY A 14 -12.64 5.74 43.19
C GLY A 14 -13.04 6.09 44.63
N ALA A 15 -14.31 6.40 44.91
CA ALA A 15 -14.77 6.81 46.24
C ALA A 15 -16.11 6.17 46.66
N SER A 16 -17.10 6.15 45.77
CA SER A 16 -18.45 5.66 46.08
C SER A 16 -18.60 4.19 45.71
N SER A 17 -19.34 3.42 46.51
CA SER A 17 -19.74 2.06 46.10
C SER A 17 -20.56 2.10 44.81
N VAL A 18 -20.43 1.03 44.03
CA VAL A 18 -20.95 0.94 42.67
C VAL A 18 -21.96 -0.20 42.62
N ALA A 19 -23.20 0.08 42.22
CA ALA A 19 -24.20 -0.94 41.96
C ALA A 19 -24.19 -1.33 40.47
N ALA A 20 -24.16 -2.63 40.17
CA ALA A 20 -24.35 -3.15 38.82
C ALA A 20 -25.25 -4.39 38.84
N GLY A 21 -26.49 -4.24 38.36
CA GLY A 21 -27.48 -5.30 38.47
C GLY A 21 -27.79 -5.64 39.93
N SER A 22 -27.65 -6.91 40.30
CA SER A 22 -27.81 -7.39 41.68
C SER A 22 -26.61 -7.13 42.59
N ASP A 23 -25.46 -6.74 42.02
CA ASP A 23 -24.18 -6.74 42.73
C ASP A 23 -23.81 -5.32 43.15
N THR A 24 -23.10 -5.20 44.27
CA THR A 24 -22.52 -3.94 44.76
C THR A 24 -21.03 -4.12 44.98
N TYR A 25 -20.23 -3.26 44.36
CA TYR A 25 -18.77 -3.24 44.44
C TYR A 25 -18.32 -2.11 45.35
N SER A 26 -17.39 -2.40 46.26
CA SER A 26 -16.84 -1.41 47.20
C SER A 26 -15.34 -1.30 47.01
N TRP A 27 -14.84 -0.07 46.96
CA TRP A 27 -13.41 0.22 46.87
C TRP A 27 -12.70 -0.26 48.15
N SER A 28 -11.51 -0.84 47.97
CA SER A 28 -10.59 -1.09 49.07
C SER A 28 -10.02 0.23 49.64
N ALA A 29 -9.28 0.15 50.75
CA ALA A 29 -8.70 1.31 51.41
C ALA A 29 -7.69 2.08 50.51
N ASP A 30 -7.02 1.36 49.62
CA ASP A 30 -6.12 1.87 48.59
C ASP A 30 -6.85 2.26 47.28
N ARG A 31 -8.19 2.33 47.32
CA ARG A 31 -9.04 2.76 46.20
C ARG A 31 -8.87 1.88 44.97
N HIS A 32 -8.88 0.57 45.21
CA HIS A 32 -8.82 -0.46 44.17
C HIS A 32 -10.11 -1.29 44.13
N LEU A 33 -10.53 -1.70 42.94
CA LEU A 33 -11.55 -2.72 42.74
C LEU A 33 -10.92 -3.95 42.08
N LEU A 34 -11.12 -5.12 42.69
CA LEU A 34 -10.65 -6.38 42.09
C LEU A 34 -11.38 -6.66 40.77
N MET A 35 -12.69 -6.48 40.73
CA MET A 35 -13.45 -6.78 39.52
C MET A 35 -14.82 -6.07 39.54
N VAL A 36 -15.19 -5.49 38.41
CA VAL A 36 -16.56 -5.09 38.06
C VAL A 36 -17.00 -5.98 36.91
N ASP A 37 -17.97 -6.85 37.13
CA ASP A 37 -18.32 -7.92 36.18
C ASP A 37 -19.83 -7.94 35.92
N ILE A 38 -20.22 -7.55 34.70
CA ILE A 38 -21.62 -7.50 34.28
C ILE A 38 -21.89 -8.48 33.14
N TRP A 39 -23.10 -9.01 33.13
CA TRP A 39 -23.48 -10.04 32.18
C TRP A 39 -24.96 -9.97 31.77
N VAL A 40 -25.20 -10.26 30.49
CA VAL A 40 -26.53 -10.52 29.94
C VAL A 40 -26.50 -11.91 29.31
N PRO A 41 -27.41 -12.83 29.66
CA PRO A 41 -27.42 -14.17 29.08
C PRO A 41 -27.45 -14.16 27.54
N TRP A 42 -26.75 -15.12 26.94
CA TRP A 42 -26.85 -15.38 25.50
C TRP A 42 -28.31 -15.69 25.13
N GLY A 43 -28.81 -15.06 24.06
CA GLY A 43 -30.20 -15.19 23.61
C GLY A 43 -31.22 -14.29 24.33
N ALA A 44 -30.84 -13.61 25.42
CA ALA A 44 -31.66 -12.54 26.00
C ALA A 44 -31.59 -11.27 25.13
N THR A 45 -32.52 -10.32 25.32
CA THR A 45 -32.43 -9.01 24.67
C THR A 45 -31.15 -8.29 25.06
N ALA A 46 -30.41 -7.80 24.07
CA ALA A 46 -29.16 -7.08 24.32
C ALA A 46 -29.37 -5.87 25.23
N ARG A 47 -28.47 -5.66 26.20
CA ARG A 47 -28.51 -4.50 27.12
C ARG A 47 -27.23 -3.70 27.03
N THR A 48 -27.36 -2.38 27.21
CA THR A 48 -26.22 -1.47 27.27
C THR A 48 -25.81 -1.24 28.71
N ALA A 49 -24.51 -1.34 28.98
CA ALA A 49 -23.92 -0.88 30.21
C ALA A 49 -22.94 0.25 29.93
N THR A 50 -23.26 1.42 30.47
CA THR A 50 -22.43 2.61 30.32
C THR A 50 -21.55 2.78 31.54
N PHE A 51 -20.24 2.82 31.37
CA PHE A 51 -19.27 3.11 32.40
C PHE A 51 -18.70 4.52 32.18
N THR A 52 -18.79 5.37 33.20
CA THR A 52 -18.09 6.65 33.23
C THR A 52 -16.89 6.51 34.16
N LEU A 53 -15.69 6.80 33.66
CA LEU A 53 -14.48 6.82 34.47
C LEU A 53 -14.23 8.28 34.88
N SER A 54 -14.17 8.57 36.18
CA SER A 54 -14.00 9.92 36.71
C SER A 54 -13.13 9.93 37.97
N GLY A 55 -12.76 11.11 38.49
CA GLY A 55 -11.84 11.21 39.64
C GLY A 55 -10.39 10.87 39.29
N SER A 56 -9.55 10.72 40.32
CA SER A 56 -8.11 10.48 40.18
C SER A 56 -7.63 9.37 41.09
N ASP A 57 -6.48 8.74 40.81
CA ASP A 57 -5.75 7.85 41.73
C ASP A 57 -6.58 6.66 42.23
N TRP A 58 -7.09 5.85 41.30
CA TRP A 58 -7.78 4.60 41.62
C TRP A 58 -7.44 3.52 40.58
N GLY A 59 -7.61 2.26 40.97
CA GLY A 59 -7.34 1.11 40.11
C GLY A 59 -8.52 0.15 40.00
N VAL A 60 -8.65 -0.51 38.84
CA VAL A 60 -9.57 -1.64 38.64
C VAL A 60 -8.82 -2.77 37.96
N ALA A 61 -8.69 -3.92 38.61
CA ALA A 61 -8.01 -5.04 37.95
C ALA A 61 -8.81 -5.55 36.74
N VAL A 62 -10.12 -5.81 36.90
CA VAL A 62 -10.95 -6.27 35.76
C VAL A 62 -12.24 -5.47 35.64
N LEU A 63 -12.46 -4.89 34.46
CA LEU A 63 -13.74 -4.35 34.03
C LEU A 63 -14.31 -5.23 32.91
N ARG A 64 -15.27 -6.09 33.24
CA ARG A 64 -15.82 -7.09 32.33
C ARG A 64 -17.27 -6.81 31.95
N ALA A 65 -17.55 -6.86 30.66
CA ALA A 65 -18.89 -6.93 30.10
C ALA A 65 -19.03 -8.14 29.18
N ALA A 66 -19.88 -9.10 29.56
CA ALA A 66 -19.98 -10.39 28.89
C ALA A 66 -21.40 -10.70 28.37
N GLY A 67 -21.49 -11.67 27.46
CA GLY A 67 -22.76 -12.17 26.95
C GLY A 67 -23.40 -11.22 25.94
N ASN A 68 -24.73 -11.04 25.96
CA ASN A 68 -25.41 -10.12 25.05
C ASN A 68 -25.38 -8.65 25.56
N THR A 69 -24.21 -8.18 25.96
CA THR A 69 -24.00 -6.85 26.57
C THR A 69 -23.28 -5.92 25.60
N LYS A 70 -23.77 -4.70 25.42
CA LYS A 70 -23.04 -3.61 24.76
C LYS A 70 -22.39 -2.73 25.83
N ALA A 71 -21.07 -2.72 25.90
CA ALA A 71 -20.34 -1.83 26.79
C ALA A 71 -20.10 -0.46 26.13
N VAL A 72 -20.34 0.61 26.89
CA VAL A 72 -19.98 1.98 26.50
C VAL A 72 -19.12 2.57 27.61
N ILE A 73 -17.82 2.68 27.40
CA ILE A 73 -16.86 3.20 28.39
C ILE A 73 -16.46 4.61 27.98
N ASN A 74 -16.74 5.57 28.84
CA ASN A 74 -16.44 6.99 28.65
C ASN A 74 -15.48 7.46 29.75
N ASP A 75 -14.23 7.71 29.39
CA ASP A 75 -13.24 8.27 30.28
C ASP A 75 -13.33 9.79 30.33
N SER A 76 -13.40 10.40 31.51
CA SER A 76 -13.40 11.86 31.64
C SER A 76 -12.07 12.46 31.22
N THR A 77 -12.11 13.71 30.73
CA THR A 77 -10.93 14.50 30.39
C THR A 77 -10.27 15.16 31.61
N SER A 78 -10.94 15.14 32.76
CA SER A 78 -10.41 15.59 34.06
C SER A 78 -10.03 14.40 34.94
N GLY A 79 -9.08 14.59 35.84
CA GLY A 79 -8.53 13.54 36.69
C GLY A 79 -7.36 12.78 36.04
N SER A 80 -6.56 12.09 36.86
CA SER A 80 -5.32 11.40 36.47
C SER A 80 -5.02 10.21 37.40
N GLY A 81 -4.00 9.40 37.09
CA GLY A 81 -3.60 8.30 37.99
C GLY A 81 -4.61 7.16 38.05
N ARG A 82 -5.46 7.04 37.02
CA ARG A 82 -6.42 5.94 36.90
C ARG A 82 -5.77 4.80 36.12
N HIS A 83 -5.96 3.59 36.60
CA HIS A 83 -5.40 2.39 35.99
C HIS A 83 -6.44 1.28 35.92
N ILE A 84 -6.55 0.64 34.76
CA ILE A 84 -7.35 -0.58 34.60
C ILE A 84 -6.44 -1.66 34.03
N GLU A 85 -6.28 -2.79 34.71
CA GLU A 85 -5.41 -3.85 34.19
C GLU A 85 -6.07 -4.51 32.97
N HIS A 86 -7.35 -4.85 33.04
CA HIS A 86 -8.06 -5.51 31.94
C HIS A 86 -9.47 -4.98 31.71
N ILE A 87 -9.72 -4.46 30.51
CA ILE A 87 -11.08 -4.26 29.97
C ILE A 87 -11.45 -5.47 29.11
N SER A 88 -12.43 -6.26 29.57
CA SER A 88 -12.88 -7.49 28.91
C SER A 88 -14.28 -7.31 28.31
N LEU A 89 -14.34 -7.14 26.99
CA LEU A 89 -15.55 -6.87 26.21
C LEU A 89 -16.06 -8.14 25.50
N SER A 90 -16.05 -9.27 26.20
CA SER A 90 -16.40 -10.59 25.64
C SER A 90 -17.90 -10.76 25.37
N SER A 91 -18.44 -9.91 24.49
CA SER A 91 -19.84 -9.81 24.15
C SER A 91 -20.07 -9.85 22.63
N ALA A 92 -21.31 -10.11 22.21
CA ALA A 92 -21.72 -10.00 20.80
C ALA A 92 -22.21 -8.59 20.42
N GLY A 93 -22.13 -7.63 21.35
CA GLY A 93 -22.57 -6.26 21.10
C GLY A 93 -21.43 -5.41 20.55
N ASP A 94 -21.75 -4.44 19.70
CA ASP A 94 -20.79 -3.43 19.23
C ASP A 94 -20.39 -2.51 20.41
N ASN A 95 -19.21 -2.74 20.99
CA ASN A 95 -18.74 -2.00 22.16
C ASN A 95 -18.10 -0.67 21.76
N THR A 96 -18.07 0.27 22.69
CA THR A 96 -17.40 1.56 22.50
C THR A 96 -16.56 1.88 23.71
N VAL A 97 -15.27 2.16 23.50
CA VAL A 97 -14.33 2.55 24.54
C VAL A 97 -13.67 3.86 24.14
N LYS A 98 -13.78 4.87 25.01
CA LYS A 98 -13.09 6.14 24.86
C LYS A 98 -12.22 6.39 26.09
N LEU A 99 -10.91 6.34 25.93
CA LEU A 99 -9.91 6.59 26.97
C LEU A 99 -9.24 7.95 26.74
N ASN A 100 -9.03 8.72 27.80
CA ASN A 100 -8.39 10.04 27.75
C ASN A 100 -7.20 10.12 28.73
N ASN A 101 -7.44 9.84 30.02
CA ASN A 101 -6.44 9.94 31.10
C ASN A 101 -6.33 8.66 31.96
N THR A 102 -7.02 7.57 31.61
CA THR A 102 -6.88 6.25 32.23
C THR A 102 -5.89 5.37 31.46
N ILE A 103 -4.87 4.85 32.16
CA ILE A 103 -3.94 3.83 31.63
C ILE A 103 -4.67 2.49 31.63
N VAL A 104 -4.51 1.71 30.56
CA VAL A 104 -5.10 0.37 30.46
C VAL A 104 -4.06 -0.64 29.99
N ASP A 105 -3.86 -1.74 30.70
CA ASP A 105 -2.84 -2.71 30.26
C ASP A 105 -3.36 -3.51 29.06
N VAL A 106 -4.59 -4.03 29.14
CA VAL A 106 -5.18 -4.83 28.06
C VAL A 106 -6.65 -4.49 27.83
N ILE A 107 -7.04 -4.40 26.55
CA ILE A 107 -8.43 -4.41 26.09
C ILE A 107 -8.64 -5.64 25.22
N THR A 108 -9.61 -6.48 25.55
CA THR A 108 -10.00 -7.63 24.71
C THR A 108 -11.43 -7.47 24.20
N GLY A 109 -11.63 -7.60 22.90
CA GLY A 109 -12.92 -7.58 22.21
C GLY A 109 -13.54 -8.97 22.02
N GLY A 110 -14.62 -9.00 21.24
CA GLY A 110 -15.42 -10.19 20.96
C GLY A 110 -15.59 -10.45 19.45
N ASN A 111 -16.83 -10.66 19.02
CA ASN A 111 -17.20 -10.79 17.60
C ASN A 111 -18.00 -9.57 17.08
N GLY A 112 -18.13 -8.52 17.91
CA GLY A 112 -18.89 -7.31 17.60
C GLY A 112 -18.04 -6.31 16.82
N ASN A 113 -18.66 -5.28 16.24
CA ASN A 113 -17.91 -4.19 15.61
C ASN A 113 -17.52 -3.19 16.70
N ASP A 114 -16.36 -3.39 17.30
CA ASP A 114 -15.90 -2.64 18.45
C ASP A 114 -15.21 -1.34 18.03
N LYS A 115 -15.48 -0.26 18.76
CA LYS A 115 -14.88 1.04 18.53
C LYS A 115 -14.04 1.49 19.72
N ILE A 116 -12.74 1.63 19.53
CA ILE A 116 -11.80 2.08 20.55
C ILE A 116 -11.17 3.41 20.15
N THR A 117 -11.20 4.37 21.05
CA THR A 117 -10.51 5.66 20.90
C THR A 117 -9.63 5.92 22.11
N VAL A 118 -8.34 6.15 21.88
CA VAL A 118 -7.35 6.46 22.91
C VAL A 118 -6.82 7.87 22.68
N GLY A 119 -6.92 8.73 23.69
CA GLY A 119 -6.42 10.09 23.67
C GLY A 119 -4.92 10.16 23.95
N SER A 120 -4.57 10.58 25.17
CA SER A 120 -3.19 10.80 25.63
C SER A 120 -2.61 9.67 26.48
N THR A 121 -3.39 8.62 26.73
CA THR A 121 -2.97 7.54 27.64
C THR A 121 -2.23 6.42 26.95
N HIS A 122 -1.44 5.72 27.75
CA HIS A 122 -0.84 4.46 27.35
C HIS A 122 -1.88 3.33 27.38
N VAL A 123 -1.85 2.48 26.35
CA VAL A 123 -2.51 1.18 26.35
C VAL A 123 -1.48 0.12 26.02
N GLY A 124 -1.39 -0.95 26.80
CA GLY A 124 -0.49 -2.06 26.49
C GLY A 124 -0.92 -2.77 25.21
N ALA A 125 -2.05 -3.49 25.26
CA ALA A 125 -2.55 -4.25 24.13
C ALA A 125 -4.05 -4.07 23.87
N MET A 126 -4.43 -4.07 22.60
CA MET A 126 -5.82 -4.21 22.12
C MET A 126 -5.93 -5.49 21.30
N LEU A 127 -6.82 -6.40 21.68
CA LEU A 127 -7.02 -7.70 21.03
C LEU A 127 -8.51 -7.89 20.72
N LEU A 128 -8.98 -7.47 19.54
CA LEU A 128 -10.42 -7.22 19.30
C LEU A 128 -11.21 -8.41 18.76
N GLY A 129 -10.53 -9.37 18.12
CA GLY A 129 -11.19 -10.61 17.72
C GLY A 129 -11.85 -10.49 16.36
N GLY A 130 -13.13 -10.81 16.26
CA GLY A 130 -13.87 -10.76 15.00
C GLY A 130 -14.78 -9.54 14.92
N GLY A 131 -15.08 -9.07 13.72
CA GLY A 131 -15.93 -7.91 13.51
C GLY A 131 -15.22 -6.87 12.64
N ASN A 132 -15.94 -5.82 12.24
CA ASN A 132 -15.34 -4.68 11.56
C ASN A 132 -14.97 -3.63 12.63
N ASP A 133 -13.83 -3.84 13.28
CA ASP A 133 -13.39 -3.03 14.39
C ASP A 133 -12.76 -1.71 13.94
N SER A 134 -12.85 -0.70 14.80
CA SER A 134 -12.27 0.62 14.56
C SER A 134 -11.45 1.08 15.76
N VAL A 135 -10.15 1.29 15.53
CA VAL A 135 -9.21 1.82 16.52
C VAL A 135 -8.71 3.20 16.08
N THR A 136 -8.74 4.18 16.98
CA THR A 136 -8.13 5.50 16.76
C THR A 136 -7.30 5.89 17.97
N THR A 137 -6.00 6.10 17.79
CA THR A 137 -5.10 6.57 18.85
C THR A 137 -4.70 8.04 18.64
N GLY A 138 -4.41 8.74 19.73
CA GLY A 138 -4.08 10.15 19.76
C GLY A 138 -2.58 10.37 19.99
N ASN A 139 -2.24 10.98 21.13
CA ASN A 139 -0.86 11.24 21.54
C ASN A 139 -0.31 10.16 22.48
N GLY A 140 -1.16 9.28 22.98
CA GLY A 140 -0.74 8.13 23.78
C GLY A 140 -0.16 7.00 22.91
N PHE A 141 0.89 6.35 23.41
CA PHE A 141 1.50 5.19 22.76
C PHE A 141 0.68 3.92 23.06
N VAL A 142 0.52 3.06 22.04
CA VAL A 142 -0.08 1.73 22.20
C VAL A 142 0.94 0.66 21.83
N GLU A 143 1.24 -0.30 22.70
CA GLU A 143 2.29 -1.28 22.38
C GLU A 143 1.83 -2.23 21.27
N THR A 144 0.62 -2.77 21.37
CA THR A 144 0.05 -3.69 20.37
C THR A 144 -1.39 -3.36 20.04
N ILE A 145 -1.69 -3.21 18.74
CA ILE A 145 -3.05 -3.15 18.21
C ILE A 145 -3.28 -4.41 17.36
N ASN A 146 -4.21 -5.26 17.74
CA ASN A 146 -4.63 -6.43 16.97
C ASN A 146 -6.16 -6.40 16.79
N VAL A 147 -6.58 -6.18 15.55
CA VAL A 147 -8.00 -6.05 15.16
C VAL A 147 -8.57 -7.33 14.52
N GLY A 148 -7.75 -8.38 14.40
CA GLY A 148 -8.21 -9.75 14.14
C GLY A 148 -8.88 -9.99 12.78
N HIS A 149 -10.17 -10.34 12.75
CA HIS A 149 -10.87 -10.78 11.54
C HIS A 149 -12.01 -9.83 11.19
N GLY A 150 -12.05 -9.36 9.95
CA GLY A 150 -13.09 -8.48 9.42
C GLY A 150 -12.46 -7.36 8.62
N ASN A 151 -13.27 -6.40 8.19
CA ASN A 151 -12.76 -5.23 7.48
C ASN A 151 -12.56 -4.11 8.49
N ASN A 152 -11.35 -4.05 9.06
CA ASN A 152 -11.05 -3.20 10.19
C ASN A 152 -10.46 -1.85 9.76
N SER A 153 -10.51 -0.88 10.66
CA SER A 153 -9.86 0.42 10.48
C SER A 153 -9.01 0.78 11.68
N VAL A 154 -7.71 1.01 11.46
CA VAL A 154 -6.76 1.45 12.46
C VAL A 154 -6.21 2.82 12.07
N THR A 155 -6.37 3.81 12.95
CA THR A 155 -5.71 5.11 12.83
C THR A 155 -4.75 5.29 14.00
N VAL A 156 -3.45 5.22 13.73
CA VAL A 156 -2.40 5.50 14.72
C VAL A 156 -2.08 6.99 14.71
N GLY A 157 -2.31 7.66 15.84
CA GLY A 157 -2.00 9.06 16.02
C GLY A 157 -0.51 9.35 16.21
N LYS A 158 -0.20 10.56 16.68
CA LYS A 158 1.19 11.02 16.89
C LYS A 158 1.91 10.31 18.03
N GLY A 159 1.17 9.67 18.93
CA GLY A 159 1.72 8.87 20.01
C GLY A 159 2.49 7.65 19.53
N GLY A 160 2.20 7.18 18.31
CA GLY A 160 2.82 5.99 17.73
C GLY A 160 2.23 4.68 18.25
N SER A 161 2.80 3.57 17.77
CA SER A 161 2.45 2.22 18.20
C SER A 161 3.67 1.31 18.11
N GLY A 162 3.76 0.25 18.91
CA GLY A 162 4.76 -0.78 18.68
C GLY A 162 4.42 -1.58 17.43
N VAL A 163 3.36 -2.38 17.50
CA VAL A 163 2.90 -3.19 16.38
C VAL A 163 1.41 -3.01 16.09
N VAL A 164 1.07 -3.02 14.79
CA VAL A 164 -0.30 -3.14 14.28
C VAL A 164 -0.46 -4.47 13.53
N PHE A 165 -1.38 -5.31 13.98
CA PHE A 165 -1.84 -6.52 13.30
C PHE A 165 -3.28 -6.28 12.80
N ALA A 166 -3.47 -6.20 11.48
CA ALA A 166 -4.80 -6.00 10.89
C ALA A 166 -5.56 -7.34 10.76
N GLY A 167 -4.86 -8.37 10.31
CA GLY A 167 -5.27 -9.76 10.45
C GLY A 167 -5.89 -10.32 9.17
N LYS A 168 -7.20 -10.55 9.10
CA LYS A 168 -7.84 -10.98 7.84
C LYS A 168 -8.98 -10.07 7.49
N GLY A 169 -9.09 -9.72 6.21
CA GLY A 169 -10.19 -8.97 5.64
C GLY A 169 -9.65 -7.85 4.77
N ARG A 170 -10.48 -6.87 4.45
CA ARG A 170 -10.03 -5.63 3.80
C ARG A 170 -9.83 -4.60 4.89
N ASP A 171 -8.60 -4.45 5.34
CA ASP A 171 -8.22 -3.58 6.42
C ASP A 171 -7.71 -2.23 5.91
N THR A 172 -7.89 -1.19 6.71
CA THR A 172 -7.39 0.16 6.44
C THR A 172 -6.56 0.66 7.61
N ILE A 173 -5.27 0.83 7.40
CA ILE A 173 -4.31 1.33 8.39
C ILE A 173 -3.83 2.72 7.97
N THR A 174 -4.00 3.72 8.83
CA THR A 174 -3.46 5.07 8.65
C THR A 174 -2.57 5.44 9.83
N VAL A 175 -1.35 5.90 9.57
CA VAL A 175 -0.34 6.14 10.59
C VAL A 175 0.19 7.57 10.51
N ALA A 176 0.13 8.30 11.62
CA ALA A 176 0.67 9.66 11.74
C ALA A 176 2.00 9.73 12.51
N GLY A 177 2.14 8.96 13.59
CA GLY A 177 3.37 8.83 14.41
C GLY A 177 4.22 7.63 14.02
N ASP A 178 5.24 7.32 14.84
CA ASP A 178 6.16 6.22 14.57
C ASP A 178 5.50 4.86 14.87
N VAL A 179 5.79 3.85 14.05
CA VAL A 179 5.33 2.46 14.26
C VAL A 179 6.48 1.48 14.01
N ASP A 180 6.73 0.54 14.92
CA ASP A 180 7.83 -0.41 14.70
C ASP A 180 7.48 -1.41 13.59
N SER A 181 6.28 -2.01 13.62
CA SER A 181 5.82 -2.93 12.57
C SER A 181 4.33 -2.79 12.24
N ILE A 182 4.00 -2.88 10.96
CA ILE A 182 2.64 -3.06 10.46
C ILE A 182 2.58 -4.40 9.73
N LEU A 183 1.68 -5.27 10.17
CA LEU A 183 1.36 -6.54 9.54
C LEU A 183 -0.10 -6.46 9.09
N ALA A 184 -0.32 -6.23 7.79
CA ALA A 184 -1.66 -6.06 7.23
C ALA A 184 -2.41 -7.39 7.27
N GLY A 185 -1.78 -8.46 6.77
CA GLY A 185 -2.30 -9.82 6.85
C GLY A 185 -3.02 -10.21 5.57
N HIS A 186 -4.03 -11.08 5.65
CA HIS A 186 -4.68 -11.58 4.44
C HIS A 186 -5.88 -10.74 4.03
N GLY A 187 -5.83 -10.21 2.81
CA GLY A 187 -6.91 -9.58 2.09
C GLY A 187 -6.40 -8.35 1.36
N ASN A 188 -7.29 -7.58 0.74
CA ASN A 188 -6.85 -6.44 -0.07
C ASN A 188 -6.79 -5.20 0.81
N ASP A 189 -5.66 -4.96 1.43
CA ASP A 189 -5.49 -3.98 2.49
C ASP A 189 -5.00 -2.63 1.96
N THR A 190 -5.20 -1.59 2.77
CA THR A 190 -4.70 -0.24 2.50
C THR A 190 -3.89 0.26 3.68
N VAL A 191 -2.61 0.52 3.45
CA VAL A 191 -1.70 1.12 4.44
C VAL A 191 -1.28 2.51 3.97
N LYS A 192 -1.49 3.53 4.81
CA LYS A 192 -1.06 4.90 4.54
C LYS A 192 -0.25 5.46 5.69
N THR A 193 1.00 5.82 5.45
CA THR A 193 1.89 6.40 6.45
C THR A 193 2.02 7.92 6.26
N GLY A 194 2.40 8.61 7.33
CA GLY A 194 2.49 10.06 7.42
C GLY A 194 3.95 10.50 7.60
N LYS A 195 4.18 11.31 8.64
CA LYS A 195 5.51 11.85 8.97
C LYS A 195 6.32 10.93 9.89
N GLY A 196 5.65 10.05 10.63
CA GLY A 196 6.32 9.06 11.45
C GLY A 196 7.02 8.01 10.61
N TRP A 197 8.12 7.49 11.15
CA TRP A 197 8.87 6.38 10.60
C TRP A 197 8.14 5.07 10.85
N VAL A 198 8.12 4.18 9.86
CA VAL A 198 7.69 2.79 10.06
C VAL A 198 8.87 1.85 9.94
N GLY A 199 9.14 1.02 10.96
CA GLY A 199 10.24 0.06 10.89
C GLY A 199 10.05 -0.93 9.75
N THR A 200 8.97 -1.73 9.81
CA THR A 200 8.60 -2.71 8.78
C THR A 200 7.13 -2.61 8.40
N ILE A 201 6.83 -2.77 7.12
CA ILE A 201 5.49 -3.01 6.60
C ILE A 201 5.50 -4.35 5.86
N ASP A 202 4.63 -5.27 6.29
CA ASP A 202 4.35 -6.52 5.59
C ASP A 202 2.88 -6.53 5.19
N ALA A 203 2.62 -6.52 3.88
CA ALA A 203 1.27 -6.54 3.34
C ALA A 203 0.71 -7.98 3.21
N ASP A 204 1.57 -9.01 3.21
CA ASP A 204 1.23 -10.43 3.15
C ASP A 204 0.50 -10.89 1.86
N ARG A 205 -0.82 -11.13 1.87
CA ARG A 205 -1.53 -11.62 0.67
C ARG A 205 -2.76 -10.80 0.39
N GLY A 206 -3.09 -10.71 -0.89
CA GLY A 206 -4.20 -9.95 -1.43
C GLY A 206 -3.65 -8.79 -2.24
N ASN A 207 -4.51 -8.12 -3.01
CA ASN A 207 -4.05 -7.00 -3.83
C ASN A 207 -4.01 -5.74 -2.96
N ASP A 208 -2.85 -5.46 -2.41
CA ASP A 208 -2.61 -4.45 -1.39
C ASP A 208 -2.23 -3.10 -1.98
N THR A 209 -2.52 -2.05 -1.21
CA THR A 209 -2.08 -0.69 -1.52
C THR A 209 -1.35 -0.06 -0.35
N VAL A 210 -0.06 0.18 -0.53
CA VAL A 210 0.78 0.92 0.41
C VAL A 210 1.04 2.33 -0.11
N THR A 211 0.82 3.36 0.71
CA THR A 211 1.20 4.73 0.41
C THR A 211 2.13 5.24 1.50
N LEU A 212 3.41 5.39 1.15
CA LEU A 212 4.41 5.91 2.07
C LEU A 212 4.37 7.44 2.11
N GLY A 213 4.26 7.98 3.32
CA GLY A 213 4.43 9.39 3.61
C GLY A 213 5.91 9.80 3.71
N SER A 214 6.15 11.05 4.13
CA SER A 214 7.50 11.63 4.17
C SER A 214 8.40 11.06 5.27
N GLY A 215 7.82 10.39 6.27
CA GLY A 215 8.61 9.66 7.27
C GLY A 215 9.37 8.50 6.65
N GLY A 216 8.81 7.84 5.64
CA GLY A 216 9.41 6.65 5.02
C GLY A 216 9.20 5.38 5.84
N ALA A 217 9.96 4.33 5.47
CA ALA A 217 9.98 3.07 6.19
C ALA A 217 11.36 2.40 6.07
N GLY A 218 11.68 1.47 6.99
CA GLY A 218 12.92 0.69 6.90
C GLY A 218 12.83 -0.38 5.82
N TYR A 219 11.78 -1.19 5.90
CA TYR A 219 11.52 -2.27 4.97
C TYR A 219 10.02 -2.36 4.62
N VAL A 220 9.72 -2.57 3.35
CA VAL A 220 8.36 -2.89 2.87
C VAL A 220 8.41 -4.17 2.04
N SER A 221 7.56 -5.13 2.37
CA SER A 221 7.27 -6.32 1.58
C SER A 221 5.82 -6.28 1.13
N LEU A 222 5.57 -6.34 -0.18
CA LEU A 222 4.20 -6.34 -0.70
C LEU A 222 3.61 -7.75 -0.75
N GLY A 223 4.38 -8.78 -1.09
CA GLY A 223 3.98 -10.16 -0.85
C GLY A 223 4.06 -11.04 -2.08
N ARG A 224 2.92 -11.54 -2.58
CA ARG A 224 2.85 -12.51 -3.69
C ARG A 224 1.76 -12.21 -4.73
N ASP A 225 1.03 -11.12 -4.52
CA ASP A 225 -0.19 -10.81 -5.23
C ASP A 225 0.06 -9.55 -6.10
N ALA A 226 -0.99 -8.92 -6.64
CA ALA A 226 -0.81 -7.76 -7.50
C ALA A 226 -0.90 -6.48 -6.69
N ASP A 227 0.25 -6.00 -6.20
CA ASP A 227 0.30 -4.93 -5.22
C ASP A 227 0.71 -3.59 -5.81
N THR A 228 0.43 -2.52 -5.06
CA THR A 228 0.85 -1.17 -5.43
C THR A 228 1.44 -0.44 -4.26
N ILE A 229 2.65 0.09 -4.44
CA ILE A 229 3.26 1.04 -3.51
C ILE A 229 3.40 2.42 -4.15
N ARG A 230 2.93 3.45 -3.43
CA ARG A 230 3.08 4.86 -3.81
C ARG A 230 4.05 5.55 -2.89
N LEU A 231 5.00 6.27 -3.49
CA LEU A 231 6.10 6.89 -2.77
C LEU A 231 5.96 8.40 -2.73
N SER A 232 6.22 8.97 -1.56
CA SER A 232 6.31 10.42 -1.36
C SER A 232 7.78 10.83 -1.19
N ARG A 233 8.04 12.14 -1.30
CA ARG A 233 9.33 12.71 -0.90
C ARG A 233 9.60 12.39 0.57
N LEU A 234 10.81 11.92 0.87
CA LEU A 234 11.30 11.72 2.23
C LEU A 234 11.69 13.05 2.89
N ASP A 235 11.42 13.17 4.18
CA ASP A 235 11.88 14.30 5.00
C ASP A 235 13.42 14.27 5.15
N ASP A 236 13.99 13.07 5.33
CA ASP A 236 15.44 12.83 5.23
C ASP A 236 15.75 12.12 3.90
N PRO A 237 16.30 12.83 2.90
CA PRO A 237 16.61 12.23 1.60
C PRO A 237 17.87 11.34 1.63
N THR A 238 18.62 11.29 2.72
CA THR A 238 19.79 10.42 2.86
C THR A 238 19.43 9.00 3.29
N MET A 239 18.25 8.84 3.90
CA MET A 239 17.70 7.55 4.28
C MET A 239 17.36 6.70 3.06
N THR A 240 17.59 5.39 3.18
CA THR A 240 17.19 4.41 2.18
C THR A 240 15.98 3.63 2.67
N VAL A 241 14.90 3.68 1.91
CA VAL A 241 13.75 2.79 2.09
C VAL A 241 13.98 1.55 1.23
N VAL A 242 13.93 0.35 1.84
CA VAL A 242 14.04 -0.91 1.10
C VAL A 242 12.64 -1.42 0.78
N ILE A 243 12.39 -1.72 -0.48
CA ILE A 243 11.08 -2.11 -0.99
C ILE A 243 11.22 -3.37 -1.83
N ASP A 244 10.47 -4.39 -1.46
CA ASP A 244 10.35 -5.67 -2.14
C ASP A 244 8.92 -5.82 -2.66
N GLY A 245 8.74 -5.94 -3.97
CA GLY A 245 7.43 -6.30 -4.53
C GLY A 245 7.02 -7.68 -4.04
N GLY A 246 7.86 -8.69 -4.25
CA GLY A 246 7.49 -10.03 -3.81
C GLY A 246 8.23 -11.14 -4.52
N SER A 247 7.74 -12.37 -4.37
CA SER A 247 8.25 -13.51 -5.13
C SER A 247 7.31 -13.89 -6.26
N ARG A 248 7.85 -13.87 -7.49
CA ARG A 248 7.21 -14.34 -8.73
C ARG A 248 6.85 -15.81 -8.68
N VAL A 249 5.73 -16.15 -8.06
CA VAL A 249 5.24 -17.52 -8.01
C VAL A 249 3.77 -17.59 -8.38
N SER A 250 3.45 -17.44 -9.67
CA SER A 250 2.16 -17.91 -10.15
C SER A 250 2.12 -18.14 -11.66
N SER A 251 1.90 -19.40 -12.05
CA SER A 251 1.43 -19.82 -13.37
C SER A 251 -0.10 -19.69 -13.52
N SER A 252 -0.77 -18.96 -12.63
CA SER A 252 -2.22 -18.77 -12.65
C SER A 252 -2.60 -17.29 -12.84
N ALA A 253 -3.85 -17.02 -13.23
CA ALA A 253 -4.35 -15.74 -13.70
C ALA A 253 -4.46 -14.61 -12.64
N PHE A 254 -3.95 -14.83 -11.43
CA PHE A 254 -3.57 -13.78 -10.47
C PHE A 254 -2.05 -13.75 -10.43
N LYS A 255 -1.48 -13.07 -11.43
CA LYS A 255 -0.04 -12.94 -11.60
C LYS A 255 0.43 -11.85 -10.66
N ASP A 256 1.27 -12.21 -9.70
CA ASP A 256 2.25 -11.33 -9.04
C ASP A 256 2.69 -10.27 -10.05
N SER A 257 2.22 -9.04 -9.85
CA SER A 257 2.40 -7.94 -10.82
C SER A 257 2.40 -6.62 -10.07
N ASP A 258 3.52 -6.38 -9.42
CA ASP A 258 3.66 -5.26 -8.50
C ASP A 258 3.92 -3.97 -9.24
N THR A 259 3.39 -2.89 -8.70
CA THR A 259 3.59 -1.54 -9.22
C THR A 259 4.26 -0.67 -8.18
N ILE A 260 5.43 -0.15 -8.54
CA ILE A 260 6.07 0.95 -7.82
C ILE A 260 5.72 2.28 -8.49
N ASP A 261 5.18 3.22 -7.71
CA ASP A 261 4.63 4.47 -8.21
C ASP A 261 5.33 5.68 -7.58
N PHE A 262 6.11 6.39 -8.40
CA PHE A 262 6.86 7.59 -8.05
C PHE A 262 6.14 8.88 -8.47
N SER A 263 4.86 8.85 -8.85
CA SER A 263 4.13 9.99 -9.44
C SER A 263 4.06 11.26 -8.56
N ALA A 264 4.31 11.13 -7.25
CA ALA A 264 4.39 12.26 -6.34
C ALA A 264 5.78 12.94 -6.30
N LEU A 265 6.81 12.35 -6.90
CA LEU A 265 8.15 12.91 -7.01
C LEU A 265 8.27 13.83 -8.23
N SER A 266 9.14 14.83 -8.14
CA SER A 266 9.35 15.86 -9.16
C SER A 266 10.81 15.97 -9.62
N ALA A 267 11.73 15.34 -8.92
CA ALA A 267 13.12 15.18 -9.34
C ALA A 267 13.19 14.14 -10.46
N LYS A 268 14.18 14.29 -11.35
CA LYS A 268 14.53 13.26 -12.32
C LYS A 268 14.89 11.95 -11.60
N LEU A 269 14.35 10.84 -12.10
CA LEU A 269 14.58 9.49 -11.61
C LEU A 269 15.29 8.63 -12.67
N SER A 270 16.05 7.65 -12.18
CA SER A 270 16.53 6.53 -12.98
C SER A 270 16.04 5.27 -12.30
N VAL A 271 15.15 4.53 -12.96
CA VAL A 271 14.46 3.35 -12.45
C VAL A 271 14.81 2.18 -13.34
N SER A 272 15.26 1.08 -12.74
CA SER A 272 15.45 -0.20 -13.42
C SER A 272 14.76 -1.30 -12.63
N LEU A 273 14.03 -2.16 -13.34
CA LEU A 273 13.39 -3.36 -12.78
C LEU A 273 14.28 -4.60 -12.87
N SER A 274 15.44 -4.49 -13.54
CA SER A 274 16.39 -5.59 -13.73
C SER A 274 17.20 -5.89 -12.46
N GLY A 275 16.55 -6.54 -11.49
CA GLY A 275 17.14 -6.87 -10.19
C GLY A 275 17.12 -5.70 -9.20
N PRO A 276 17.84 -5.80 -8.08
CA PRO A 276 17.88 -4.74 -7.08
C PRO A 276 18.50 -3.46 -7.64
N HIS A 277 17.78 -2.35 -7.54
CA HIS A 277 18.20 -1.05 -8.05
C HIS A 277 17.94 0.04 -7.01
N THR A 278 18.88 0.96 -6.83
CA THR A 278 18.69 2.10 -5.92
C THR A 278 18.31 3.34 -6.72
N VAL A 279 17.04 3.74 -6.62
CA VAL A 279 16.53 5.00 -7.20
C VAL A 279 16.93 6.13 -6.26
N THR A 280 17.95 6.90 -6.64
CA THR A 280 18.50 8.02 -5.88
C THR A 280 18.06 9.35 -6.48
N SER A 281 17.54 10.24 -5.65
CA SER A 281 17.19 11.61 -6.06
C SER A 281 17.34 12.59 -4.88
N SER A 282 17.15 13.88 -5.12
CA SER A 282 17.06 14.87 -4.04
C SER A 282 15.83 14.72 -3.13
N GLN A 283 14.92 13.79 -3.45
CA GLN A 283 13.69 13.53 -2.71
C GLN A 283 13.69 12.19 -1.95
N GLY A 284 14.79 11.42 -2.02
CA GLY A 284 14.94 10.17 -1.29
C GLY A 284 15.75 9.13 -2.03
N ASN A 285 16.16 8.09 -1.29
CA ASN A 285 16.77 6.87 -1.81
C ASN A 285 15.81 5.70 -1.59
N PHE A 286 15.50 4.98 -2.67
CA PHE A 286 14.63 3.81 -2.64
C PHE A 286 15.38 2.63 -3.25
N LEU A 287 15.71 1.62 -2.44
CA LEU A 287 16.23 0.35 -2.93
C LEU A 287 15.05 -0.55 -3.28
N ILE A 288 14.85 -0.78 -4.57
CA ILE A 288 13.69 -1.49 -5.12
C ILE A 288 14.14 -2.83 -5.70
N ARG A 289 13.27 -3.83 -5.66
CA ARG A 289 13.48 -5.14 -6.30
C ARG A 289 12.16 -5.86 -6.50
N ASN A 290 12.16 -6.81 -7.43
CA ASN A 290 11.03 -7.69 -7.72
C ASN A 290 9.74 -6.93 -8.06
N PHE A 291 9.82 -5.97 -8.98
CA PHE A 291 8.67 -5.22 -9.48
C PHE A 291 8.48 -5.51 -10.97
N GLU A 292 7.24 -5.70 -11.40
CA GLU A 292 6.90 -5.87 -12.82
C GLU A 292 6.57 -4.54 -13.49
N ASN A 293 6.11 -3.55 -12.72
CA ASN A 293 5.58 -2.30 -13.27
C ASN A 293 6.16 -1.10 -12.53
N ALA A 294 6.36 -0.01 -13.27
CA ALA A 294 6.83 1.25 -12.72
C ALA A 294 6.05 2.45 -13.28
N VAL A 295 5.78 3.41 -12.41
CA VAL A 295 5.31 4.74 -12.77
C VAL A 295 6.38 5.74 -12.34
N GLY A 296 6.91 6.51 -13.28
CA GLY A 296 7.82 7.62 -13.03
C GLY A 296 7.14 8.78 -12.31
N GLY A 297 7.90 9.84 -12.13
CA GLY A 297 7.50 11.06 -11.46
C GLY A 297 7.05 12.14 -12.43
N ARG A 298 7.33 13.38 -12.02
CA ARG A 298 7.10 14.60 -12.83
C ARG A 298 8.41 15.16 -13.41
N GLY A 299 9.50 14.40 -13.29
CA GLY A 299 10.82 14.76 -13.79
C GLY A 299 11.07 14.19 -15.18
N ASN A 300 12.22 14.47 -15.77
CA ASN A 300 12.63 13.82 -17.03
C ASN A 300 13.26 12.48 -16.71
N ASP A 301 12.44 11.45 -16.60
CA ASP A 301 12.81 10.19 -15.99
C ASP A 301 13.41 9.20 -17.00
N THR A 302 14.12 8.20 -16.49
CA THR A 302 14.62 7.08 -17.29
C THR A 302 14.11 5.79 -16.65
N LEU A 303 13.23 5.09 -17.36
CA LEU A 303 12.62 3.84 -16.92
C LEU A 303 13.13 2.70 -17.81
N ALA A 304 13.65 1.64 -17.18
CA ALA A 304 14.06 0.41 -17.84
C ALA A 304 13.37 -0.79 -17.18
N GLY A 305 12.65 -1.60 -17.96
CA GLY A 305 12.04 -2.83 -17.48
C GLY A 305 13.04 -3.98 -17.32
N ASP A 306 12.51 -5.19 -17.17
CA ASP A 306 13.26 -6.44 -16.99
C ASP A 306 13.11 -7.36 -18.21
N SER A 307 13.21 -8.68 -18.00
CA SER A 307 13.00 -9.67 -19.08
C SER A 307 11.57 -10.22 -19.14
N GLY A 308 10.69 -9.72 -18.28
CA GLY A 308 9.27 -10.05 -18.25
C GLY A 308 8.44 -8.97 -18.93
N ASN A 309 7.12 -9.18 -18.97
CA ASN A 309 6.21 -8.19 -19.53
C ASN A 309 5.97 -7.09 -18.50
N ASN A 310 6.43 -5.86 -18.79
CA ASN A 310 6.32 -4.72 -17.90
C ASN A 310 5.23 -3.73 -18.35
N ILE A 311 4.66 -3.01 -17.38
CA ILE A 311 3.92 -1.77 -17.63
C ILE A 311 4.76 -0.61 -17.13
N LEU A 312 5.24 0.23 -18.05
CA LEU A 312 6.08 1.37 -17.76
C LEU A 312 5.37 2.66 -18.14
N LYS A 313 5.24 3.58 -17.18
CA LYS A 313 4.62 4.90 -17.38
C LYS A 313 5.62 5.99 -17.03
N GLY A 314 6.03 6.81 -17.99
CA GLY A 314 6.98 7.92 -17.78
C GLY A 314 6.44 8.94 -16.78
N GLY A 315 5.23 9.45 -17.03
CA GLY A 315 4.55 10.37 -16.14
C GLY A 315 4.51 11.75 -16.76
N ALA A 316 5.05 12.75 -16.08
CA ALA A 316 5.20 14.08 -16.67
C ALA A 316 6.69 14.41 -16.81
N GLY A 317 7.07 15.12 -17.87
CA GLY A 317 8.47 15.34 -18.20
C GLY A 317 8.81 14.72 -19.55
N ASN A 318 10.05 14.90 -19.99
CA ASN A 318 10.55 14.26 -21.20
C ASN A 318 11.21 12.95 -20.79
N ASP A 319 10.48 11.85 -20.90
CA ASP A 319 10.90 10.57 -20.34
C ASP A 319 11.62 9.71 -21.37
N ARG A 320 12.53 8.86 -20.90
CA ARG A 320 13.14 7.79 -21.71
C ARG A 320 12.69 6.44 -21.16
N ILE A 321 12.05 5.65 -22.00
CA ILE A 321 11.43 4.38 -21.60
C ILE A 321 12.02 3.24 -22.44
N GLU A 322 12.60 2.25 -21.78
CA GLU A 322 13.12 1.00 -22.37
C GLU A 322 12.32 -0.17 -21.78
N GLY A 323 11.54 -0.87 -22.60
CA GLY A 323 10.71 -2.01 -22.16
C GLY A 323 11.55 -3.15 -21.59
N GLY A 324 12.59 -3.53 -22.32
CA GLY A 324 13.42 -4.69 -21.99
C GLY A 324 13.09 -5.84 -22.93
N LEU A 325 13.08 -7.07 -22.44
CA LEU A 325 12.57 -8.21 -23.20
C LEU A 325 11.16 -8.50 -22.70
N GLY A 326 10.26 -8.90 -23.59
CA GLY A 326 8.90 -9.25 -23.18
C GLY A 326 7.92 -8.66 -24.17
N ALA A 327 6.65 -8.67 -23.80
CA ALA A 327 5.64 -7.85 -24.45
C ALA A 327 5.23 -6.74 -23.50
N ASP A 328 5.86 -5.58 -23.67
CA ASP A 328 5.74 -4.46 -22.76
C ASP A 328 4.65 -3.48 -23.17
N LYS A 329 4.10 -2.79 -22.17
CA LYS A 329 3.13 -1.71 -22.36
C LYS A 329 3.77 -0.41 -21.92
N LEU A 330 4.05 0.45 -22.90
CA LEU A 330 4.82 1.68 -22.70
C LEU A 330 3.91 2.89 -22.83
N TYR A 331 4.00 3.79 -21.85
CA TYR A 331 3.26 5.05 -21.79
C TYR A 331 4.25 6.18 -21.51
N GLY A 332 4.38 7.14 -22.42
CA GLY A 332 5.21 8.33 -22.22
C GLY A 332 4.60 9.28 -21.19
N GLY A 333 3.31 9.56 -21.37
CA GLY A 333 2.57 10.54 -20.58
C GLY A 333 2.70 11.95 -21.15
N SER A 334 2.98 12.92 -20.29
CA SER A 334 3.02 14.33 -20.69
C SER A 334 4.46 14.83 -20.88
N GLY A 335 4.90 14.95 -22.12
CA GLY A 335 6.13 15.65 -22.50
C GLY A 335 6.66 15.09 -23.81
N ALA A 336 7.88 15.42 -24.18
CA ALA A 336 8.51 14.89 -25.38
C ALA A 336 9.24 13.58 -25.03
N ASP A 337 8.56 12.46 -25.20
CA ASP A 337 9.01 11.16 -24.69
C ASP A 337 9.80 10.36 -25.72
N THR A 338 10.71 9.51 -25.24
CA THR A 338 11.54 8.64 -26.08
C THR A 338 11.36 7.18 -25.69
N PHE A 339 10.74 6.41 -26.58
CA PHE A 339 10.60 4.97 -26.48
C PHE A 339 11.82 4.31 -27.13
N PHE A 340 12.70 3.75 -26.32
CA PHE A 340 13.98 3.21 -26.75
C PHE A 340 13.97 1.70 -26.88
N PHE A 341 14.50 1.21 -28.00
CA PHE A 341 14.72 -0.21 -28.26
C PHE A 341 16.19 -0.41 -28.57
N ARG A 342 16.86 -1.22 -27.75
CA ARG A 342 18.29 -1.51 -27.83
C ARG A 342 18.60 -2.59 -28.87
N SER A 343 17.71 -3.56 -29.03
CA SER A 343 17.91 -4.70 -29.93
C SER A 343 16.63 -5.18 -30.59
N VAL A 344 16.76 -5.97 -31.67
CA VAL A 344 15.61 -6.63 -32.31
C VAL A 344 14.88 -7.62 -31.39
N LYS A 345 15.49 -8.02 -30.26
CA LYS A 345 14.89 -8.94 -29.29
C LYS A 345 13.98 -8.24 -28.29
N ASP A 346 14.13 -6.94 -28.14
CA ASP A 346 13.36 -6.16 -27.18
C ASP A 346 11.88 -6.16 -27.58
N SER A 347 11.61 -6.07 -28.89
CA SER A 347 10.25 -6.17 -29.43
C SER A 347 10.20 -6.99 -30.72
N THR A 348 9.88 -8.27 -30.58
CA THR A 348 9.83 -9.27 -31.64
C THR A 348 8.60 -9.14 -32.55
N VAL A 349 8.64 -9.82 -33.70
CA VAL A 349 7.46 -9.93 -34.58
C VAL A 349 6.37 -10.83 -33.98
N ALA A 350 6.67 -11.70 -33.01
CA ALA A 350 5.67 -12.58 -32.39
C ALA A 350 4.86 -11.83 -31.33
N ALA A 351 3.56 -12.08 -31.23
CA ALA A 351 2.67 -11.32 -30.35
C ALA A 351 3.06 -11.39 -28.86
N PHE A 352 3.66 -12.49 -28.40
CA PHE A 352 4.03 -12.68 -27.00
C PHE A 352 5.30 -11.94 -26.56
N GLY A 353 6.05 -11.38 -27.49
CA GLY A 353 7.22 -10.58 -27.19
C GLY A 353 7.25 -9.31 -28.02
N ARG A 354 6.09 -8.70 -28.28
CA ARG A 354 5.95 -7.49 -29.08
C ARG A 354 5.41 -6.37 -28.20
N ASP A 355 6.13 -5.26 -28.16
CA ASP A 355 5.79 -4.11 -27.35
C ASP A 355 4.72 -3.25 -27.99
N THR A 356 3.96 -2.58 -27.13
CA THR A 356 2.93 -1.63 -27.50
C THR A 356 3.16 -0.30 -26.81
N ILE A 357 3.28 0.75 -27.61
CA ILE A 357 3.28 2.14 -27.15
C ILE A 357 1.83 2.64 -27.19
N HIS A 358 1.32 3.07 -26.04
CA HIS A 358 -0.11 3.33 -25.84
C HIS A 358 -0.56 4.78 -26.02
N ASP A 359 0.37 5.75 -25.97
CA ASP A 359 0.05 7.18 -25.92
C ASP A 359 0.95 8.05 -26.81
N PHE A 360 1.60 7.45 -27.82
CA PHE A 360 2.53 8.16 -28.72
C PHE A 360 1.91 9.44 -29.32
N SER A 361 2.58 10.57 -29.08
CA SER A 361 2.09 11.91 -29.35
C SER A 361 3.03 12.74 -30.20
N LYS A 362 2.69 12.88 -31.49
CA LYS A 362 3.44 13.75 -32.42
C LYS A 362 3.38 15.23 -32.02
N SER A 363 2.30 15.67 -31.38
CA SER A 363 2.15 17.05 -30.92
C SER A 363 3.06 17.35 -29.73
N GLN A 364 3.32 16.37 -28.88
CA GLN A 364 4.26 16.49 -27.76
C GLN A 364 5.71 16.19 -28.16
N LYS A 365 5.92 15.68 -29.39
CA LYS A 365 7.19 15.43 -30.07
C LYS A 365 7.88 14.12 -29.67
N ASP A 366 7.08 13.12 -29.34
CA ASP A 366 7.58 11.80 -29.00
C ASP A 366 8.44 11.18 -30.11
N LYS A 367 9.32 10.28 -29.70
CA LYS A 367 10.27 9.58 -30.55
C LYS A 367 10.31 8.10 -30.26
N ILE A 368 10.42 7.32 -31.33
CA ILE A 368 10.84 5.92 -31.28
C ILE A 368 12.34 5.89 -31.59
N ASP A 369 13.15 5.56 -30.60
CA ASP A 369 14.60 5.48 -30.72
C ASP A 369 15.03 4.03 -30.94
N ILE A 370 15.45 3.75 -32.18
CA ILE A 370 15.97 2.44 -32.62
C ILE A 370 17.41 2.58 -33.12
N SER A 371 18.07 3.69 -32.80
CA SER A 371 19.44 3.99 -33.26
C SER A 371 20.49 3.03 -32.74
N ALA A 372 20.17 2.24 -31.70
CA ALA A 372 21.03 1.19 -31.18
C ALA A 372 20.93 -0.14 -31.96
N ILE A 373 19.89 -0.32 -32.77
CA ILE A 373 19.68 -1.52 -33.58
C ILE A 373 20.44 -1.36 -34.89
N ASP A 374 21.40 -2.26 -35.13
CA ASP A 374 22.10 -2.30 -36.41
C ASP A 374 21.14 -2.67 -37.54
N ALA A 375 20.91 -1.71 -38.43
CA ALA A 375 20.00 -1.87 -39.55
C ALA A 375 20.50 -2.86 -40.61
N ASN A 376 21.79 -3.24 -40.63
CA ASN A 376 22.29 -4.20 -41.62
C ASN A 376 23.33 -5.17 -41.03
N THR A 377 22.82 -6.30 -40.54
CA THR A 377 23.59 -7.42 -39.98
C THR A 377 24.67 -8.03 -40.91
N LYS A 378 24.66 -7.69 -42.20
CA LYS A 378 25.66 -8.16 -43.18
C LYS A 378 26.80 -7.18 -43.40
N ALA A 379 26.69 -5.95 -42.89
CA ALA A 379 27.72 -4.93 -42.98
C ALA A 379 28.36 -4.69 -41.60
N SER A 380 29.55 -4.08 -41.61
CA SER A 380 30.31 -3.81 -40.38
C SER A 380 29.91 -2.48 -39.77
N GLY A 381 29.78 -2.43 -38.45
CA GLY A 381 29.41 -1.22 -37.71
C GLY A 381 27.91 -1.14 -37.45
N ASN A 382 27.42 -0.02 -36.93
CA ASN A 382 25.99 0.22 -36.74
C ASN A 382 25.45 1.05 -37.91
N GLN A 383 24.54 0.50 -38.71
CA GLN A 383 23.89 1.23 -39.81
C GLN A 383 22.54 1.79 -39.37
N ALA A 384 22.21 2.98 -39.89
CA ALA A 384 20.90 3.58 -39.68
C ALA A 384 19.86 2.98 -40.63
N PHE A 385 18.60 2.93 -40.18
CA PHE A 385 17.49 2.50 -41.03
C PHE A 385 17.11 3.55 -42.08
N ASP A 386 16.59 3.09 -43.21
CA ASP A 386 15.86 3.91 -44.18
C ASP A 386 14.34 3.73 -44.01
N PHE A 387 13.64 4.81 -43.65
CA PHE A 387 12.19 4.76 -43.47
C PHE A 387 11.48 4.88 -44.82
N ILE A 388 10.98 3.76 -45.33
CA ILE A 388 10.32 3.65 -46.65
C ILE A 388 8.80 3.91 -46.60
N GLY A 389 8.28 4.35 -45.45
CA GLY A 389 6.85 4.60 -45.24
C GLY A 389 6.03 3.31 -45.26
N THR A 390 4.98 3.26 -46.07
CA THR A 390 4.07 2.11 -46.16
C THR A 390 4.48 1.09 -47.23
N LYS A 391 5.53 1.37 -48.01
CA LYS A 391 6.03 0.49 -49.08
C LYS A 391 6.42 -0.88 -48.53
N THR A 392 6.33 -1.92 -49.36
CA THR A 392 6.80 -3.26 -49.02
C THR A 392 8.32 -3.33 -49.02
N PHE A 393 8.88 -4.20 -48.17
CA PHE A 393 10.31 -4.48 -48.19
C PHE A 393 10.75 -4.94 -49.58
N THR A 394 11.91 -4.47 -50.02
CA THR A 394 12.51 -4.73 -51.32
C THR A 394 13.55 -5.85 -51.27
N LYS A 395 13.72 -6.50 -50.09
CA LYS A 395 14.82 -7.43 -49.78
C LYS A 395 16.17 -6.71 -49.70
N THR A 396 16.13 -5.48 -49.19
CA THR A 396 17.31 -4.68 -48.87
C THR A 396 17.38 -4.57 -47.35
N ALA A 397 18.53 -4.90 -46.76
CA ALA A 397 18.72 -4.73 -45.33
C ALA A 397 18.66 -3.25 -44.96
N GLY A 398 18.11 -2.96 -43.79
CA GLY A 398 18.01 -1.62 -43.22
C GLY A 398 16.74 -0.88 -43.59
N GLU A 399 15.76 -1.56 -44.18
CA GLU A 399 14.46 -0.95 -44.45
C GLU A 399 13.59 -0.94 -43.18
N LEU A 400 13.01 0.23 -42.88
CA LEU A 400 12.01 0.43 -41.83
C LEU A 400 10.71 0.89 -42.46
N ARG A 401 9.60 0.27 -42.07
CA ARG A 401 8.27 0.58 -42.63
C ARG A 401 7.20 0.58 -41.55
N ASN A 402 6.05 1.17 -41.88
CA ASN A 402 4.86 1.04 -41.07
C ASN A 402 3.68 0.43 -41.86
N LYS A 403 2.80 -0.30 -41.17
CA LYS A 403 1.57 -0.87 -41.74
C LYS A 403 0.43 -0.75 -40.74
N LYS A 404 -0.72 -0.22 -41.19
CA LYS A 404 -1.94 -0.18 -40.39
C LYS A 404 -2.63 -1.55 -40.41
N LYS A 405 -3.06 -2.05 -39.24
CA LYS A 405 -3.88 -3.27 -39.10
C LYS A 405 -4.85 -3.07 -37.94
N ASN A 406 -6.14 -3.33 -38.17
CA ASN A 406 -7.19 -3.29 -37.13
C ASN A 406 -7.28 -1.98 -36.31
N GLY A 407 -6.83 -0.85 -36.87
CA GLY A 407 -6.81 0.44 -36.16
C GLY A 407 -5.40 0.86 -35.71
N ASP A 408 -4.56 -0.11 -35.37
CA ASP A 408 -3.20 0.07 -34.86
C ASP A 408 -2.18 0.25 -35.99
N ILE A 409 -1.02 0.80 -35.63
CA ILE A 409 0.15 0.93 -36.49
C ILE A 409 1.21 -0.05 -36.04
N TYR A 410 1.68 -0.85 -37.00
CA TYR A 410 2.81 -1.73 -36.81
C TYR A 410 4.02 -1.13 -37.50
N VAL A 411 5.07 -0.82 -36.74
CA VAL A 411 6.40 -0.52 -37.26
C VAL A 411 7.16 -1.84 -37.41
N TYR A 412 7.81 -2.04 -38.54
CA TYR A 412 8.60 -3.23 -38.85
C TYR A 412 9.96 -2.81 -39.40
N GLY A 413 11.03 -3.47 -38.98
CA GLY A 413 12.35 -3.35 -39.60
C GLY A 413 12.87 -4.69 -40.12
N ASP A 414 13.56 -4.65 -41.25
CA ASP A 414 14.28 -5.77 -41.88
C ASP A 414 15.78 -5.50 -41.79
N VAL A 415 16.49 -6.19 -40.88
CA VAL A 415 17.92 -6.00 -40.62
C VAL A 415 18.81 -6.97 -41.40
N ASN A 416 18.22 -7.99 -42.03
CA ASN A 416 18.95 -9.05 -42.71
C ASN A 416 18.75 -9.03 -44.25
N GLY A 417 17.77 -8.28 -44.73
CA GLY A 417 17.45 -8.09 -46.15
C GLY A 417 16.76 -9.28 -46.80
N ASP A 418 16.06 -10.14 -46.06
CA ASP A 418 15.29 -11.26 -46.63
C ASP A 418 13.87 -10.86 -47.08
N GLY A 419 13.47 -9.61 -46.81
CA GLY A 419 12.16 -9.06 -47.11
C GLY A 419 11.10 -9.39 -46.06
N LYS A 420 11.49 -9.88 -44.89
CA LYS A 420 10.63 -10.11 -43.72
C LYS A 420 11.05 -9.19 -42.59
N ALA A 421 10.11 -8.94 -41.68
CA ALA A 421 10.41 -8.17 -40.48
C ALA A 421 11.21 -9.03 -39.51
N ASP A 422 12.23 -8.45 -38.89
CA ASP A 422 13.03 -9.04 -37.82
C ASP A 422 12.56 -8.58 -36.42
N PHE A 423 11.97 -7.38 -36.35
CA PHE A 423 11.34 -6.83 -35.15
C PHE A 423 10.04 -6.10 -35.49
N SER A 424 9.20 -5.85 -34.49
CA SER A 424 7.95 -5.12 -34.67
C SER A 424 7.61 -4.30 -33.45
N ILE A 425 7.11 -3.08 -33.60
CA ILE A 425 6.57 -2.25 -32.51
C ILE A 425 5.13 -1.89 -32.85
N VAL A 426 4.23 -1.92 -31.87
CA VAL A 426 2.83 -1.49 -32.05
C VAL A 426 2.61 -0.11 -31.45
N LEU A 427 1.84 0.71 -32.16
CA LEU A 427 1.18 1.88 -31.61
C LEU A 427 -0.31 1.64 -31.74
N ASP A 428 -1.06 1.55 -30.64
CA ASP A 428 -2.51 1.26 -30.64
C ASP A 428 -3.37 2.52 -30.84
N LEU A 429 -2.87 3.42 -31.69
CA LEU A 429 -3.44 4.72 -31.99
C LEU A 429 -3.56 4.92 -33.51
N SER A 430 -4.46 5.80 -33.93
CA SER A 430 -4.58 6.21 -35.34
C SER A 430 -3.77 7.47 -35.64
N LEU A 431 -2.59 7.29 -36.21
CA LEU A 431 -1.74 8.37 -36.71
C LEU A 431 -1.03 8.01 -38.03
N THR A 432 -0.33 8.96 -38.62
CA THR A 432 0.54 8.73 -39.79
C THR A 432 2.00 8.90 -39.38
N MET A 433 2.79 7.83 -39.57
CA MET A 433 4.22 7.82 -39.29
C MET A 433 5.00 8.53 -40.40
N SER A 434 6.10 9.14 -40.00
CA SER A 434 7.06 9.87 -40.84
C SER A 434 8.48 9.63 -40.31
N LYS A 435 9.49 9.86 -41.14
CA LYS A 435 10.90 9.68 -40.75
C LYS A 435 11.27 10.47 -39.49
N SER A 436 10.67 11.64 -39.27
CA SER A 436 10.92 12.48 -38.10
C SER A 436 10.40 11.91 -36.79
N ASP A 437 9.56 10.87 -36.81
CA ASP A 437 9.05 10.22 -35.59
C ASP A 437 10.06 9.23 -34.99
N PHE A 438 11.17 9.00 -35.69
CA PHE A 438 12.21 8.05 -35.30
C PHE A 438 13.56 8.73 -35.04
N ILE A 439 14.36 8.13 -34.16
CA ILE A 439 15.81 8.33 -34.06
C ILE A 439 16.43 7.06 -34.65
N LEU A 440 17.18 7.22 -35.76
CA LEU A 440 17.65 6.14 -36.63
C LEU A 440 19.17 6.06 -36.68
#